data_AF-A0A3D5RAT7-F1
#
_entry.id   AF-A0A3D5RAT7-F1
#
_cell.length_a   1.000
_cell.length_b   1.000
_cell.length_c   1.000
_cell.angle_alpha   90.00
_cell.angle_beta   90.00
_cell.angle_gamma   90.00
#
_symmetry.space_group_name_H-M   'P 1'
#
loop_
_entity.id
_entity.type
_entity.pdbx_description
1 polymer ?
#
loop_
_entity_poly.entity_id
_entity_poly.type
_entity_poly.pdbx_seq_one_letter_code
_entity_poly.pdbx_strand_id
1 'polypeptide(L)'
;GPIAVNSATFIGFQMGGVLGSAVNTFGVILFPAIIVMFLSKYVEKFKDSKLIKDIFSGLRPALVGLILASAFTVGKTAIFNLQTLLIALGIFIIINKTKTHP
;
A
#
# COMPACT_ATOMS: atom_id res chain seq x y z
N GLY A 1 -1.40 -0.23 3.30
CA GLY A 1 0.05 -0.55 3.41
C GLY A 1 0.66 0.16 4.60
N PRO A 2 1.86 -0.23 5.05
CA PRO A 2 2.49 0.32 6.26
C PRO A 2 2.70 1.84 6.16
N ILE A 3 2.91 2.39 4.96
CA ILE A 3 3.05 3.83 4.74
C ILE A 3 1.84 4.62 5.27
N ALA A 4 0.62 4.20 4.91
CA ALA A 4 -0.61 4.91 5.32
C ALA A 4 -0.82 4.81 6.83
N VAL A 5 -0.63 3.62 7.42
CA VAL A 5 -0.82 3.37 8.85
C VAL A 5 0.24 4.11 9.69
N ASN A 6 1.50 4.05 9.29
CA ASN A 6 2.60 4.73 9.99
C ASN A 6 2.46 6.24 9.89
N SER A 7 2.07 6.76 8.71
CA SER A 7 1.82 8.20 8.53
C SER A 7 0.64 8.66 9.37
N ALA A 8 -0.46 7.89 9.41
CA ALA A 8 -1.61 8.19 10.24
C ALA A 8 -1.25 8.19 11.74
N THR A 9 -0.50 7.18 12.19
CA THR A 9 -0.05 7.08 13.58
C THR A 9 0.83 8.26 13.96
N PHE A 10 1.80 8.62 13.11
CA PHE A 10 2.75 9.70 13.35
C PHE A 10 2.07 11.07 13.33
N ILE A 11 1.25 11.35 12.30
CA ILE A 11 0.51 12.62 12.21
C ILE A 11 -0.48 12.73 13.38
N GLY A 12 -1.15 11.63 13.73
CA GLY A 12 -2.04 11.58 14.90
C GLY A 12 -1.29 11.85 16.21
N PHE A 13 -0.06 11.34 16.34
CA PHE A 13 0.80 11.61 17.49
C PHE A 13 1.13 13.10 17.61
N GLN A 14 1.51 13.72 16.49
CA GLN A 14 1.88 15.13 16.43
C GLN A 14 0.70 16.05 16.80
N MET A 15 -0.54 15.67 16.48
CA MET A 15 -1.71 16.52 16.75
C MET A 15 -2.35 16.28 18.13
N GLY A 16 -2.32 15.05 18.64
CA GLY A 16 -3.08 14.68 19.85
C GLY A 16 -2.39 13.66 20.75
N GLY A 17 -1.07 13.50 20.62
CA GLY A 17 -0.31 12.50 21.35
C GLY A 17 -0.81 11.08 21.10
N VAL A 18 -0.70 10.22 22.11
CA VAL A 18 -1.06 8.79 22.00
C VAL A 18 -2.53 8.59 21.60
N LEU A 19 -3.44 9.41 22.13
CA LEU A 19 -4.87 9.33 21.78
C LEU A 19 -5.10 9.77 20.33
N GLY A 20 -4.43 10.82 19.88
CA GLY A 20 -4.47 11.26 18.48
C GLY A 20 -3.96 10.19 17.50
N SER A 21 -2.87 9.50 17.86
CA SER A 21 -2.36 8.35 17.09
C SER A 21 -3.40 7.24 16.98
N ALA A 22 -3.99 6.83 18.10
CA ALA A 22 -4.98 5.75 18.12
C ALA A 22 -6.18 6.09 17.25
N VAL A 23 -6.80 7.25 17.46
CA VAL A 23 -7.98 7.68 16.70
C VAL A 23 -7.68 7.78 15.21
N ASN A 24 -6.56 8.35 14.81
CA ASN A 24 -6.23 8.52 13.40
C ASN A 24 -5.94 7.19 12.71
N THR A 25 -5.23 6.28 13.38
CA THR A 25 -4.95 4.94 12.86
C THR A 25 -6.23 4.10 12.73
N PHE A 26 -7.12 4.16 13.73
CA PHE A 26 -8.43 3.53 13.63
C PHE A 26 -9.25 4.12 12.49
N GLY A 27 -9.25 5.45 12.32
CA GLY A 27 -9.95 6.11 11.22
C GLY A 27 -9.50 5.62 9.85
N VAL A 28 -8.18 5.55 9.61
CA VAL A 28 -7.59 5.09 8.33
C VAL A 28 -7.92 3.63 8.02
N ILE A 29 -8.12 2.78 9.03
CA ILE A 29 -8.47 1.37 8.82
C ILE A 29 -9.99 1.18 8.71
N LEU A 30 -10.76 1.80 9.61
CA LEU A 30 -12.21 1.62 9.70
C LEU A 30 -12.93 2.19 8.48
N PHE A 31 -12.50 3.36 7.99
CA PHE A 31 -13.17 4.02 6.86
C PHE A 31 -13.23 3.13 5.60
N PRO A 32 -12.12 2.61 5.05
CA PRO A 32 -12.18 1.70 3.91
C PRO A 32 -12.85 0.37 4.24
N ALA A 33 -12.74 -0.13 5.48
CA ALA A 33 -13.43 -1.36 5.89
C ALA A 33 -14.95 -1.24 5.82
N ILE A 34 -15.51 -0.11 6.28
CA ILE A 34 -16.94 0.18 6.20
C ILE A 34 -17.40 0.25 4.74
N ILE A 35 -16.64 0.95 3.87
CA ILE A 35 -16.96 1.06 2.45
C ILE A 35 -16.99 -0.32 1.80
N VAL A 36 -15.97 -1.15 2.02
CA VAL A 36 -15.87 -2.49 1.43
C VAL A 36 -17.00 -3.39 1.95
N MET A 37 -17.31 -3.35 3.24
CA MET A 37 -18.40 -4.13 3.83
C MET A 37 -19.76 -3.75 3.23
N PHE A 38 -19.97 -2.46 2.94
CA PHE A 38 -21.19 -2.01 2.27
C PHE A 38 -21.23 -2.45 0.81
N LEU A 39 -20.13 -2.25 0.07
CA LEU A 39 -20.04 -2.58 -1.35
C LEU A 39 -20.09 -4.09 -1.63
N SER A 40 -19.56 -4.92 -0.74
CA SER A 40 -19.44 -6.37 -0.94
C SER A 40 -20.80 -7.02 -1.23
N LYS A 41 -21.87 -6.58 -0.55
CA LYS A 41 -23.24 -7.08 -0.80
C LYS A 41 -23.70 -6.84 -2.23
N TYR A 42 -23.38 -5.68 -2.79
CA TYR A 42 -23.75 -5.34 -4.17
C TYR A 42 -22.87 -6.07 -5.17
N VAL A 43 -21.56 -6.16 -4.89
CA VAL A 43 -20.63 -6.92 -5.72
C VAL A 43 -21.04 -8.39 -5.82
N GLU A 44 -21.43 -9.01 -4.71
CA GLU A 44 -21.87 -10.41 -4.69
C GLU A 44 -23.18 -10.61 -5.46
N LYS A 45 -24.13 -9.68 -5.32
CA LYS A 45 -25.39 -9.70 -6.07
C LYS A 45 -25.20 -9.63 -7.58
N PHE A 46 -24.18 -8.90 -8.06
CA PHE A 46 -23.92 -8.70 -9.49
C PHE A 46 -22.66 -9.42 -9.99
N LYS A 47 -22.11 -10.37 -9.22
CA LYS A 47 -20.82 -11.04 -9.51
C LYS A 47 -20.78 -11.73 -10.88
N ASP A 48 -21.93 -12.20 -11.36
CA ASP A 48 -22.03 -12.91 -12.64
C ASP A 48 -22.20 -11.98 -13.84
N SER A 49 -22.45 -10.69 -13.60
CA SER A 49 -22.52 -9.70 -14.66
C SER A 49 -21.16 -9.52 -15.33
N LYS A 50 -21.17 -9.38 -16.66
CA LYS A 50 -19.98 -9.11 -17.47
C LYS A 50 -19.24 -7.87 -16.98
N LEU A 51 -19.97 -6.82 -16.61
CA LEU A 51 -19.43 -5.55 -16.13
C LEU A 51 -18.56 -5.73 -14.87
N ILE A 52 -19.06 -6.44 -13.86
CA ILE A 52 -18.29 -6.67 -12.62
C ILE A 52 -17.02 -7.49 -12.93
N LYS A 53 -17.13 -8.55 -13.75
CA LYS A 53 -15.97 -9.35 -14.17
C LYS A 53 -14.91 -8.51 -14.89
N ASP A 54 -15.33 -7.63 -15.80
CA ASP A 54 -14.43 -6.75 -16.53
C ASP A 54 -13.72 -5.75 -15.59
N ILE A 55 -14.44 -5.16 -14.62
CA ILE A 55 -13.83 -4.29 -13.59
C ILE A 55 -12.77 -5.03 -12.78
N PHE A 56 -13.09 -6.22 -12.27
CA PHE A 56 -12.13 -7.01 -11.50
C PHE A 56 -10.92 -7.45 -12.34
N SER A 57 -11.12 -7.71 -13.63
CA SER A 57 -10.02 -8.02 -14.56
C SER A 57 -9.06 -6.83 -14.73
N GLY A 58 -9.57 -5.60 -14.80
CA GLY A 58 -8.78 -4.37 -14.89
C GLY A 58 -8.13 -3.95 -13.56
N LEU A 59 -8.71 -4.37 -12.42
CA LEU A 59 -8.18 -4.03 -11.10
C LEU A 59 -6.78 -4.62 -10.88
N ARG A 60 -6.52 -5.87 -11.29
CA ARG A 60 -5.20 -6.50 -11.15
C ARG A 60 -4.06 -5.72 -11.81
N PRO A 61 -4.10 -5.41 -13.13
CA PRO A 61 -3.04 -4.63 -13.77
C PRO A 61 -2.97 -3.19 -13.24
N ALA A 62 -4.11 -2.58 -12.86
CA ALA A 62 -4.11 -1.25 -12.25
C ALA A 62 -3.35 -1.22 -10.91
N LEU A 63 -3.55 -2.23 -10.06
CA LEU A 63 -2.82 -2.37 -8.80
C LEU A 63 -1.32 -2.56 -9.03
N VAL A 64 -0.92 -3.39 -10.00
CA VAL A 64 0.49 -3.54 -10.38
C VAL A 64 1.07 -2.19 -10.84
N GLY A 65 0.35 -1.44 -11.67
CA GLY A 65 0.75 -0.10 -12.09
C GLY A 65 0.92 0.86 -10.91
N LEU A 66 0.01 0.84 -9.93
CA LEU A 66 0.09 1.66 -8.72
C LEU A 66 1.31 1.30 -7.86
N ILE A 67 1.61 0.01 -7.71
CA ILE A 67 2.79 -0.47 -6.98
C ILE A 67 4.07 -0.02 -7.70
N LEU A 68 4.14 -0.18 -9.02
CA LEU A 68 5.27 0.27 -9.84
C LEU A 68 5.46 1.78 -9.76
N ALA A 69 4.39 2.57 -9.83
CA ALA A 69 4.45 4.02 -9.69
C ALA A 69 4.95 4.44 -8.29
N SER A 70 4.51 3.75 -7.24
CA SER A 70 4.97 3.97 -5.87
C SER A 70 6.46 3.63 -5.74
N ALA A 71 6.88 2.49 -6.28
CA ALA A 71 8.27 2.06 -6.29
C ALA A 71 9.16 3.03 -7.06
N PHE A 72 8.70 3.53 -8.20
CA PHE A 72 9.42 4.53 -9.00
C PHE A 72 9.58 5.86 -8.25
N THR A 73 8.51 6.34 -7.62
CA THR A 73 8.51 7.60 -6.86
C THR A 73 9.47 7.53 -5.68
N VAL A 74 9.39 6.45 -4.88
CA VAL A 74 10.30 6.22 -3.76
C VAL A 74 11.74 6.00 -4.25
N GLY A 75 11.93 5.23 -5.32
CA GLY A 75 13.23 4.95 -5.92
C GLY A 75 13.95 6.20 -6.38
N LYS A 76 13.24 7.16 -6.98
CA LYS A 76 13.81 8.46 -7.39
C LYS A 76 14.35 9.26 -6.20
N THR A 77 13.67 9.20 -5.05
CA THR A 77 14.13 9.88 -3.83
C THR A 77 15.22 9.11 -3.08
N ALA A 78 15.22 7.77 -3.18
CA ALA A 78 16.15 6.90 -2.47
C ALA A 78 17.49 6.73 -3.20
N ILE A 79 17.50 6.76 -4.54
CA ILE A 79 18.67 6.53 -5.39
C ILE A 79 19.03 7.83 -6.10
N PHE A 80 19.92 8.61 -5.49
CA PHE A 80 20.36 9.90 -6.03
C PHE A 80 21.86 9.95 -6.34
N ASN A 81 22.66 9.06 -5.74
CA ASN A 81 24.12 8.97 -5.92
C ASN A 81 24.58 7.57 -6.33
N LEU A 82 25.79 7.47 -6.88
CA LEU A 82 26.42 6.19 -7.23
C LEU A 82 26.58 5.29 -5.99
N GLN A 83 26.88 5.86 -4.82
CA GLN A 83 26.95 5.11 -3.56
C GLN A 83 25.60 4.49 -3.17
N THR A 84 24.51 5.27 -3.24
CA THR A 84 23.15 4.75 -2.94
C THR A 84 22.71 3.68 -3.94
N LEU A 85 23.14 3.78 -5.20
CA LEU A 85 22.88 2.76 -6.22
C LEU A 85 23.63 1.46 -5.91
N LEU A 86 24.91 1.54 -5.52
CA LEU A 86 25.70 0.37 -5.13
C LEU A 86 25.12 -0.33 -3.90
N ILE A 87 24.67 0.44 -2.90
CA ILE A 87 24.00 -0.11 -1.70
C ILE A 87 22.69 -0.81 -2.11
N ALA A 88 21.87 -0.19 -2.94
CA ALA A 88 20.61 -0.77 -3.41
C ALA A 88 20.84 -2.09 -4.18
N LEU A 89 21.82 -2.13 -5.10
CA LEU A 89 22.18 -3.35 -5.82
C LEU A 89 22.76 -4.42 -4.89
N GLY A 90 23.60 -4.04 -3.94
CA GLY A 90 24.17 -4.96 -2.94
C GLY A 90 23.07 -5.64 -2.12
N ILE A 91 22.12 -4.86 -1.58
CA ILE A 91 20.98 -5.38 -0.83
C ILE A 91 20.12 -6.28 -1.72
N PHE A 92 19.84 -5.87 -2.96
CA PHE A 92 19.05 -6.66 -3.90
C PHE A 92 19.68 -8.04 -4.18
N ILE A 93 20.99 -8.08 -4.40
CA ILE A 93 21.74 -9.32 -4.65
C ILE A 93 21.74 -10.22 -3.41
N ILE A 94 21.95 -9.64 -2.21
CA ILE A 94 21.92 -10.37 -0.94
C ILE A 94 20.54 -10.98 -0.72
N ILE A 95 19.47 -10.21 -0.84
CA ILE A 95 18.10 -10.71 -0.66
C ILE A 95 17.80 -11.86 -1.64
N ASN A 96 18.19 -11.72 -2.91
CA ASN A 96 17.95 -12.74 -3.92
C ASN A 96 18.76 -14.02 -3.66
N LYS A 97 19.98 -13.91 -3.11
CA LYS A 97 20.82 -15.08 -2.79
C LYS A 97 20.45 -15.78 -1.49
N THR A 98 20.06 -15.05 -0.45
CA THR A 98 19.93 -15.63 0.89
C THR A 98 18.60 -16.35 1.11
N LYS A 99 17.61 -16.26 0.20
CA LYS A 99 16.25 -16.85 0.36
C LYS A 99 15.63 -16.59 1.75
N THR A 100 16.06 -15.53 2.44
CA THR A 100 15.44 -15.09 3.68
C THR A 100 14.10 -14.49 3.29
N HIS A 101 13.09 -15.34 3.30
CA HIS A 101 11.69 -14.93 3.30
C HIS A 101 11.50 -13.92 4.44
N PRO A 102 10.96 -12.72 4.18
CA PRO A 102 10.10 -12.10 5.18
C PRO A 102 8.83 -12.94 5.37
#